data_AF-A0A415MEE1-F1
#
_entry.id   AF-A0A415MEE1-F1
#
_cell.length_a   1.000
_cell.length_b   1.000
_cell.length_c   1.000
_cell.angle_alpha   90.00
_cell.angle_beta   90.00
_cell.angle_gamma   90.00
#
_symmetry.space_group_name_H-M   'P 1'
#
loop_
_entity.id
_entity.type
_entity.pdbx_description
1 polymer ?
#
loop_
_entity_poly.entity_id
_entity_poly.type
_entity_poly.pdbx_seq_one_letter_code
_entity_poly.pdbx_strand_id
1 'polypeptide(L)'
;MKTETYDYTSIDEAIERLQKLKAEGKNPKNVVILTMDFDNNTSSKKIATPDDGCLLVRKSKTIIVNEDEYIPHMQLFNVEQDIKNIIKKGIMHDILLR
;
A
#
# COMPACT_ATOMS: atom_id res chain seq x y z
N MET A 1 -18.57 2.16 -16.94
CA MET A 1 -18.11 2.82 -15.71
C MET A 1 -17.54 1.73 -14.83
N LYS A 2 -16.21 1.65 -14.64
CA LYS A 2 -15.65 0.75 -13.64
C LYS A 2 -15.88 1.43 -12.29
N THR A 3 -16.82 0.91 -11.52
CA THR A 3 -17.26 1.47 -10.22
C THR A 3 -16.36 1.04 -9.06
N GLU A 4 -15.36 0.20 -9.33
CA GLU A 4 -14.42 -0.29 -8.34
C GLU A 4 -13.08 0.40 -8.56
N THR A 5 -12.74 1.33 -7.67
CA THR A 5 -11.43 2.00 -7.64
C THR A 5 -10.38 1.19 -6.88
N TYR A 6 -10.74 -0.01 -6.39
CA TYR A 6 -9.90 -0.89 -5.60
C TYR A 6 -9.78 -2.24 -6.31
N ASP A 7 -8.56 -2.67 -6.59
CA ASP A 7 -8.31 -3.99 -7.20
C ASP A 7 -7.08 -4.66 -6.55
N TYR A 8 -7.03 -5.97 -6.68
CA TYR A 8 -5.81 -6.71 -6.36
C TYR A 8 -4.70 -6.29 -7.31
N THR A 9 -3.47 -6.31 -6.82
CA THR A 9 -2.29 -6.15 -7.68
C THR A 9 -1.23 -7.18 -7.32
N SER A 10 -0.38 -7.47 -8.29
CA SER A 10 0.80 -8.30 -8.06
C SER A 10 1.92 -7.54 -7.33
N ILE A 11 2.87 -8.30 -6.77
CA ILE A 11 4.10 -7.75 -6.20
C ILE A 11 4.87 -6.92 -7.25
N ASP A 12 4.98 -7.43 -8.47
CA ASP A 12 5.76 -6.78 -9.53
C ASP A 12 5.14 -5.45 -9.96
N GLU A 13 3.82 -5.41 -10.16
CA GLU A 13 3.08 -4.16 -10.49
C GLU A 13 3.18 -3.13 -9.35
N ALA A 14 3.04 -3.55 -8.09
CA ALA A 14 3.17 -2.67 -6.94
C ALA A 14 4.59 -2.09 -6.81
N ILE A 15 5.63 -2.92 -7.04
CA ILE A 15 7.02 -2.45 -7.10
C ILE A 15 7.22 -1.47 -8.25
N GLU A 16 6.70 -1.78 -9.44
CA GLU A 16 6.80 -0.90 -10.61
C GLU A 16 6.20 0.48 -10.32
N ARG A 17 5.03 0.55 -9.67
CA ARG A 17 4.39 1.80 -9.25
C ARG A 17 5.30 2.62 -8.33
N LEU A 18 5.90 2.01 -7.31
CA LEU A 18 6.82 2.69 -6.40
C LEU A 18 8.10 3.17 -7.10
N GLN A 19 8.62 2.38 -8.04
CA GLN A 19 9.81 2.77 -8.82
C GLN A 19 9.50 3.90 -9.81
N LYS A 20 8.30 3.94 -10.41
CA LYS A 20 7.84 5.08 -11.21
C LYS A 20 7.76 6.36 -10.39
N LEU A 21 7.17 6.30 -9.18
CA LEU A 21 7.13 7.45 -8.25
C LEU A 21 8.53 7.99 -7.93
N LYS A 22 9.51 7.09 -7.75
CA LYS A 22 10.92 7.44 -7.56
C LYS A 22 11.52 8.16 -8.78
N ALA A 23 11.20 7.70 -9.98
CA ALA A 23 11.74 8.21 -11.24
C ALA A 23 11.11 9.55 -11.68
N GLU A 24 9.82 9.75 -11.43
CA GLU A 24 9.06 10.95 -11.87
C GLU A 24 9.38 12.22 -11.07
N GLY A 25 10.19 12.13 -10.01
CA GLY A 25 10.61 13.30 -9.23
C GLY A 25 9.48 14.01 -8.47
N LYS A 26 8.28 13.43 -8.42
CA LYS A 26 7.10 14.03 -7.74
C LYS A 26 7.18 14.02 -6.21
N ASN A 27 7.99 13.17 -5.58
CA ASN A 27 8.53 13.39 -4.24
C ASN A 27 9.64 12.35 -3.95
N PRO A 28 10.84 12.49 -4.55
CA PRO A 28 11.83 11.41 -4.61
C PRO A 28 12.42 11.01 -3.25
N LYS A 29 12.07 11.69 -2.16
CA LYS A 29 12.59 11.38 -0.83
C LYS A 29 11.68 10.46 -0.04
N ASN A 30 10.36 10.63 -0.14
CA ASN A 30 9.49 10.12 0.91
C ASN A 30 8.06 9.79 0.46
N VAL A 31 7.64 8.54 0.63
CA VAL A 31 6.25 8.10 0.74
C VAL A 31 5.78 8.17 2.20
N VAL A 32 4.48 8.32 2.41
CA VAL A 32 3.87 8.21 3.74
C VAL A 32 3.34 6.80 3.90
N ILE A 33 3.77 6.12 4.96
CA ILE A 33 3.32 4.79 5.32
C ILE A 33 2.57 4.87 6.65
N LEU A 34 1.29 4.51 6.60
CA LEU A 34 0.46 4.28 7.78
C LEU A 34 0.49 2.80 8.09
N THR A 35 0.83 2.42 9.32
CA THR A 35 0.80 1.01 9.75
C THR A 35 -0.30 0.84 10.77
N MET A 36 -1.15 -0.15 10.53
CA MET A 36 -2.20 -0.59 11.45
C MET A 36 -1.89 -2.03 11.85
N ASP A 37 -1.63 -2.24 13.14
CA ASP A 37 -1.55 -3.58 13.73
C ASP A 37 -2.89 -3.86 14.42
N PHE A 38 -3.72 -4.63 13.74
CA PHE A 38 -5.06 -4.96 14.21
C PHE A 38 -5.04 -5.94 15.39
N ASP A 39 -4.02 -6.78 15.48
CA ASP A 39 -3.91 -7.79 16.54
C ASP A 39 -3.55 -7.12 17.89
N ASN A 40 -2.77 -6.04 17.85
CA ASN A 40 -2.38 -5.25 19.02
C ASN A 40 -3.18 -3.95 19.18
N ASN A 41 -4.11 -3.65 18.27
CA ASN A 41 -4.89 -2.41 18.22
C ASN A 41 -4.02 -1.13 18.31
N THR A 42 -2.92 -1.12 17.56
CA THR A 42 -2.01 0.05 17.49
C THR A 42 -1.89 0.59 16.07
N SER A 43 -1.54 1.86 15.96
CA SER A 43 -1.29 2.50 14.67
C SER A 43 -0.08 3.41 14.73
N SER A 44 0.67 3.50 13.63
CA SER A 44 1.79 4.43 13.51
C SER A 44 1.84 5.05 12.12
N LYS A 45 2.52 6.19 12.02
CA LYS A 45 2.76 6.90 10.77
C LYS A 45 4.25 7.15 10.62
N LYS A 46 4.80 6.83 9.45
CA LYS A 46 6.20 7.09 9.14
C LYS A 46 6.35 7.67 7.74
N ILE A 47 7.33 8.55 7.61
CA ILE A 47 7.86 9.03 6.34
C ILE A 47 9.00 8.08 5.94
N ALA A 48 8.92 7.47 4.77
CA ALA A 48 9.83 6.40 4.32
C ALA A 48 10.15 6.54 2.82
N THR A 49 11.15 5.86 2.30
CA THR A 49 11.50 5.94 0.86
C THR A 49 10.63 4.99 0.01
N PRO A 50 10.53 5.20 -1.31
CA PRO A 50 9.92 4.20 -2.21
C PRO A 50 10.58 2.81 -2.11
N ASP A 51 11.88 2.76 -1.82
CA ASP A 51 12.61 1.51 -1.61
C ASP A 51 12.18 0.79 -0.32
N ASP A 52 11.92 1.54 0.76
CA ASP A 52 11.29 0.99 1.99
C ASP A 52 9.90 0.41 1.68
N GLY A 53 9.12 1.13 0.86
CA GLY A 53 7.82 0.64 0.37
C GLY A 53 7.95 -0.69 -0.37
N CYS A 54 8.95 -0.83 -1.26
CA CYS A 54 9.20 -2.06 -2.00
C CYS A 54 9.53 -3.24 -1.06
N LEU A 55 10.22 -2.99 0.06
CA LEU A 55 10.48 -4.02 1.07
C LEU A 55 9.19 -4.51 1.74
N LEU A 56 8.23 -3.61 1.98
CA LEU A 56 6.93 -3.98 2.53
C LEU A 56 6.08 -4.76 1.52
N VAL A 57 6.08 -4.33 0.25
CA VAL A 57 5.37 -5.03 -0.83
C VAL A 57 5.81 -6.50 -0.91
N ARG A 58 7.12 -6.76 -0.87
CA ARG A 58 7.66 -8.13 -0.90
C ARG A 58 7.28 -8.99 0.32
N LYS A 59 6.92 -8.37 1.45
CA LYS A 59 6.51 -9.07 2.68
C LYS A 59 4.99 -9.24 2.78
N SER A 60 4.24 -8.60 1.89
CA SER A 60 2.79 -8.67 1.89
C SER A 60 2.29 -9.98 1.27
N LYS A 61 1.14 -10.44 1.76
CA LYS A 61 0.40 -11.58 1.19
C LYS A 61 -0.77 -11.12 0.33
N THR A 62 -1.30 -9.94 0.62
CA THR A 62 -2.34 -9.31 -0.20
C THR A 62 -2.02 -7.84 -0.39
N ILE A 63 -2.11 -7.41 -1.64
CA ILE A 63 -1.90 -6.03 -2.05
C ILE A 63 -3.18 -5.58 -2.74
N ILE A 64 -3.76 -4.50 -2.25
CA ILE A 64 -4.92 -3.84 -2.84
C ILE A 64 -4.50 -2.43 -3.19
N VAL A 65 -4.70 -2.03 -4.43
CA VAL A 65 -4.44 -0.66 -4.88
C VAL A 65 -5.75 0.06 -4.98
N ASN A 66 -5.82 1.23 -4.34
CA ASN A 66 -6.86 2.20 -4.58
C ASN A 66 -6.35 3.26 -5.54
N GLU A 67 -7.00 3.37 -6.70
CA GLU A 67 -6.75 4.38 -7.72
C GLU A 67 -7.66 5.61 -7.59
N ASP A 68 -8.24 5.84 -6.40
CA ASP A 68 -8.99 7.05 -6.07
C ASP A 68 -8.26 8.32 -6.53
N GLU A 69 -8.98 9.20 -7.23
CA GLU A 69 -8.42 10.40 -7.87
C GLU A 69 -7.87 11.42 -6.86
N TYR A 70 -8.32 11.39 -5.59
CA TYR A 70 -7.90 12.31 -4.55
C TYR A 70 -6.74 11.76 -3.73
N ILE A 71 -6.80 10.48 -3.36
CA ILE A 71 -5.81 9.83 -2.49
C ILE A 71 -5.50 8.42 -3.02
N PRO A 72 -4.67 8.32 -4.07
CA PRO A 72 -4.20 7.01 -4.52
C PRO A 72 -3.33 6.39 -3.44
N HIS A 73 -3.57 5.12 -3.10
CA HIS A 73 -2.84 4.43 -2.05
C HIS A 73 -2.79 2.92 -2.27
N MET A 74 -1.83 2.25 -1.63
CA MET A 74 -1.70 0.79 -1.64
C MET A 74 -1.78 0.22 -0.23
N GLN A 75 -2.70 -0.71 -0.05
CA GLN A 75 -2.88 -1.44 1.20
C GLN A 75 -2.14 -2.78 1.11
N LEU A 76 -1.14 -2.95 1.96
CA LEU A 76 -0.27 -4.12 2.02
C LEU A 76 -0.60 -4.91 3.29
N PHE A 77 -1.30 -6.03 3.15
CA PHE A 77 -1.64 -6.91 4.27
C PHE A 77 -0.61 -8.02 4.41
N ASN A 78 -0.19 -8.31 5.64
CA ASN A 78 0.67 -9.46 5.94
C ASN A 78 -0.08 -10.82 5.99
N VAL A 79 -1.41 -10.77 5.85
CA VAL A 79 -2.32 -11.92 5.76
C VAL A 79 -3.04 -11.92 4.42
N GLU A 80 -3.52 -13.08 4.00
CA GLU A 80 -4.41 -13.18 2.84
C GLU A 80 -5.75 -12.49 3.15
N GLN A 81 -6.24 -11.66 2.23
CA GLN A 81 -7.50 -10.93 2.35
C GLN A 81 -8.39 -11.14 1.13
N ASP A 82 -9.69 -11.21 1.38
CA ASP A 82 -10.71 -11.08 0.34
C ASP A 82 -11.09 -9.61 0.18
N ILE A 83 -10.91 -9.03 -1.01
CA ILE A 83 -11.23 -7.64 -1.30
C ILE A 83 -12.73 -7.34 -1.10
N LYS A 84 -13.60 -8.35 -1.23
CA LYS A 84 -15.04 -8.23 -0.98
C LYS A 84 -15.39 -8.28 0.51
N ASN A 85 -14.48 -8.75 1.35
CA ASN A 85 -14.70 -8.92 2.79
C ASN A 85 -13.38 -8.78 3.57
N ILE A 86 -12.83 -7.58 3.57
CA ILE A 86 -11.60 -7.29 4.32
C ILE A 86 -11.87 -7.41 5.83
N ILE A 87 -11.03 -8.19 6.51
CA ILE A 87 -11.09 -8.36 7.96
C ILE A 87 -9.96 -7.59 8.65
N LYS A 88 -10.24 -7.01 9.82
CA LYS A 88 -9.28 -6.33 10.68
C LYS A 88 -8.42 -7.35 11.44
N LYS A 89 -7.46 -7.95 10.75
CA LYS A 89 -6.56 -8.98 11.29
C LYS A 89 -5.14 -8.79 10.78
N GLY A 90 -4.15 -9.05 11.64
CA GLY A 90 -2.76 -8.91 11.29
C GLY A 90 -2.31 -7.46 11.17
N ILE A 91 -1.32 -7.23 10.30
CA ILE A 91 -0.71 -5.93 10.07
C ILE A 91 -1.02 -5.50 8.64
N MET A 92 -1.47 -4.25 8.51
CA MET A 92 -1.65 -3.58 7.22
C MET A 92 -0.77 -2.34 7.16
N HIS A 93 -0.04 -2.20 6.06
CA HIS A 93 0.65 -0.97 5.71
C HIS A 93 -0.09 -0.27 4.57
N ASP A 94 -0.54 0.94 4.79
CA ASP A 94 -1.17 1.78 3.78
C ASP A 94 -0.16 2.83 3.28
N ILE A 95 0.23 2.73 2.02
CA ILE A 95 1.21 3.58 1.37
C ILE A 95 0.50 4.60 0.49
N LEU A 96 0.62 5.88 0.83
CA LEU A 96 0.07 6.95 0.00
C LEU A 96 0.96 7.19 -1.23
N LEU A 97 0.37 7.15 -2.43
CA LEU A 97 1.05 7.25 -3.74
C LEU A 97 1.07 8.67 -4.33
N ARG A 98 1.22 9.69 -3.48
CA ARG A 98 1.15 11.10 -3.87
C ARG A 98 2.51 11.69 -4.22
#